data_AF-A0AAW3K707-F1
#
_entry.id   AF-A0AAW3K707-F1
#
_cell.length_a   1.000
_cell.length_b   1.000
_cell.length_c   1.000
_cell.angle_alpha   90.00
_cell.angle_beta   90.00
_cell.angle_gamma   90.00
#
_symmetry.space_group_name_H-M   'P 1'
#
loop_
_entity.id
_entity.type
_entity.pdbx_description
1 polymer ?
#
loop_
_entity_poly.entity_id
_entity_poly.type
_entity_poly.pdbx_seq_one_letter_code
_entity_poly.pdbx_strand_id
1 'polypeptide(L)'
;MFKGKSFDNFLKFSFFMFMVLTFCALGMAIYEKFIGQADKIVLGPALTFMFFAFFAKYQYAIQYWGKRLDLINEGERQRQLRLDEDTKVLKNKI
;
A
#
# COMPACT_ATOMS: atom_id res chain seq x y z
N MET A 1 3.75 -2.65 -15.97
CA MET A 1 4.42 -3.21 -14.76
C MET A 1 5.74 -2.46 -14.61
N PHE A 2 5.85 -1.51 -13.69
CA PHE A 2 7.06 -0.69 -13.52
C PHE A 2 8.18 -1.52 -12.88
N LYS A 3 8.81 -2.38 -13.68
CA LYS A 3 10.04 -3.10 -13.34
C LYS A 3 11.18 -2.38 -14.05
N GLY A 4 11.87 -1.51 -13.33
CA GLY A 4 13.00 -0.79 -13.87
C GLY A 4 13.95 -0.37 -12.75
N LYS A 5 15.25 -0.50 -12.99
CA LYS A 5 16.32 -0.12 -12.04
C LYS A 5 16.16 1.31 -11.50
N SER A 6 15.60 2.21 -12.32
CA SER A 6 15.27 3.59 -11.92
C SER A 6 14.15 3.65 -10.88
N PHE A 7 13.07 2.87 -11.05
CA PHE A 7 11.96 2.82 -10.10
C PHE A 7 12.38 2.17 -8.77
N ASP A 8 13.23 1.14 -8.81
CA ASP A 8 13.82 0.55 -7.61
C ASP A 8 14.65 1.55 -6.81
N ASN A 9 15.48 2.32 -7.51
CA ASN A 9 16.29 3.35 -6.88
C ASN A 9 15.43 4.48 -6.31
N PHE A 10 14.37 4.86 -7.02
CA PHE A 10 13.39 5.83 -6.51
C PHE A 10 12.72 5.32 -5.23
N LEU A 11 12.23 4.08 -5.19
CA LEU A 11 11.60 3.52 -3.98
C LEU A 11 12.57 3.44 -2.80
N LYS A 12 13.82 3.04 -3.03
CA LYS A 12 14.87 3.03 -1.99
C LYS A 12 15.16 4.43 -1.47
N PHE A 13 15.28 5.40 -2.38
CA PHE A 13 15.50 6.80 -2.02
C PHE A 13 14.31 7.38 -1.25
N SER A 14 13.08 7.15 -1.73
CA SER A 14 11.85 7.57 -1.04
C SER A 14 11.76 6.95 0.36
N PHE A 15 12.03 5.65 0.51
CA PHE A 15 12.08 5.00 1.81
C PHE A 15 13.06 5.71 2.76
N PHE A 16 14.28 5.97 2.29
CA PHE A 16 15.29 6.65 3.08
C PHE A 16 14.85 8.06 3.48
N MET A 17 14.34 8.86 2.53
CA MET A 17 13.88 10.22 2.78
C MET A 17 12.73 10.26 3.81
N PHE A 18 11.74 9.37 3.68
CA PHE A 18 10.63 9.31 4.64
C PHE A 18 11.09 8.84 6.03
N MET A 19 12.08 7.94 6.12
CA MET A 19 12.67 7.58 7.41
C MET A 19 13.39 8.76 8.06
N VAL A 20 14.17 9.54 7.30
CA VAL A 20 14.80 10.76 7.79
C VAL A 20 13.75 11.74 8.33
N LEU A 21 12.69 12.00 7.56
CA LEU A 21 11.59 12.87 7.98
C LEU A 21 10.87 12.34 9.23
N THR A 22 10.74 11.03 9.37
CA THR A 22 10.17 10.39 10.58
C THR A 22 11.01 10.73 11.81
N PHE A 23 12.34 10.56 11.73
CA PHE A 23 13.23 10.89 12.84
C PHE A 23 13.28 12.39 13.13
N CYS A 24 13.27 13.25 12.10
CA CYS A 24 13.18 14.70 12.28
C CYS A 24 11.87 15.10 12.98
N ALA A 25 10.74 14.53 12.56
CA ALA A 25 9.44 14.79 13.18
C ALA A 25 9.39 14.32 14.65
N LEU A 26 9.95 13.15 14.95
CA LEU A 26 10.09 12.68 16.33
C LEU A 26 10.99 13.61 17.15
N GLY A 27 12.13 14.01 16.59
CA GLY A 27 13.07 14.93 17.22
C GLY A 27 12.42 16.28 17.55
N MET A 28 11.68 16.86 16.61
CA MET A 28 10.92 18.10 16.81
C MET A 28 9.84 17.93 17.90
N ALA A 29 9.05 16.86 17.85
CA ALA A 29 8.00 16.64 18.85
C ALA A 29 8.56 16.47 20.27
N ILE A 30 9.73 15.84 20.42
CA ILE A 30 10.43 15.72 21.71
C ILE A 30 11.02 17.07 22.12
N TYR A 31 11.63 17.79 21.19
CA TYR A 31 12.24 19.10 21.43
C TYR A 31 11.20 20.11 21.92
N GLU A 32 10.06 20.25 21.22
CA GLU A 32 8.95 21.14 21.60
C GLU A 32 8.39 20.82 22.99
N LYS A 33 8.33 19.54 23.35
CA LYS A 33 7.91 19.11 24.69
C LYS A 33 8.95 19.49 25.75
N PHE A 34 10.23 19.36 25.45
CA PHE A 34 11.32 19.67 26.38
C PHE A 34 11.45 21.17 26.67
N ILE A 35 11.28 22.03 25.65
CA ILE A 35 11.32 23.49 25.80
C ILE A 35 10.01 24.08 26.34
N GLY A 36 9.02 23.26 26.63
CA GLY A 36 7.72 23.69 27.16
C GLY A 36 6.79 24.38 26.17
N GLN A 37 7.08 24.32 24.86
CA GLN A 37 6.22 24.87 23.82
C GLN A 37 5.02 23.98 23.48
N ALA A 38 5.06 22.69 23.85
CA ALA A 38 3.98 21.75 23.64
C ALA A 38 3.57 21.03 24.92
N ASP A 39 2.26 21.00 25.20
CA ASP A 39 1.70 20.24 26.32
C ASP A 39 1.77 18.72 26.12
N LYS A 40 1.84 18.25 24.87
CA LYS A 40 1.86 16.83 24.53
C LYS A 40 2.79 16.57 23.36
N ILE A 41 3.38 15.38 23.33
CA ILE A 41 4.18 14.92 22.20
C ILE A 41 3.22 14.56 21.05
N VAL A 42 3.27 15.31 19.96
CA VAL A 42 2.42 15.07 18.78
C VAL A 42 3.15 14.14 17.80
N LEU A 43 2.73 12.87 17.77
CA LEU A 43 3.34 11.85 16.91
C LEU A 43 2.75 11.77 15.49
N GLY A 44 1.68 12.51 15.20
CA GLY A 44 0.96 12.45 13.92
C GLY A 44 1.85 12.60 12.68
N PRO A 45 2.72 13.63 12.61
CA PRO A 45 3.65 13.80 11.50
C PRO A 45 4.64 12.64 11.36
N ALA A 46 5.21 12.17 12.47
CA ALA A 46 6.13 11.03 12.47
C ALA A 46 5.46 9.75 11.96
N LEU A 47 4.25 9.44 12.42
CA LEU A 47 3.48 8.28 11.97
C LEU A 47 3.13 8.36 10.48
N THR A 48 2.84 9.57 9.99
CA THR A 48 2.54 9.81 8.56
C THR A 48 3.76 9.51 7.69
N PHE A 49 4.93 10.05 8.04
CA PHE A 49 6.17 9.75 7.32
C PHE A 49 6.55 8.27 7.42
N MET A 50 6.34 7.66 8.59
CA MET A 50 6.59 6.24 8.80
C MET A 50 5.70 5.38 7.90
N PHE A 51 4.41 5.74 7.77
CA PHE A 51 3.49 5.07 6.85
C PHE A 51 3.98 5.14 5.40
N PHE A 52 4.41 6.33 4.93
CA PHE A 52 4.94 6.47 3.57
C PHE A 52 6.26 5.73 3.35
N ALA A 53 7.13 5.67 4.37
CA ALA A 53 8.33 4.84 4.32
C ALA A 53 7.96 3.37 4.14
N PHE A 54 7.04 2.86 4.95
CA PHE A 54 6.57 1.48 4.83
C PHE A 54 5.92 1.21 3.47
N PHE A 55 5.12 2.13 2.97
CA PHE A 55 4.51 2.02 1.65
C PHE A 55 5.57 1.91 0.54
N ALA A 56 6.59 2.78 0.57
CA ALA A 56 7.69 2.72 -0.40
C ALA A 56 8.47 1.39 -0.32
N LYS A 57 8.73 0.89 0.89
CA LYS A 57 9.43 -0.38 1.11
C LYS A 57 8.64 -1.60 0.63
N TYR A 58 7.34 -1.61 0.86
CA TYR A 58 6.46 -2.76 0.56
C TYR A 58 5.69 -2.62 -0.75
N GLN A 59 6.01 -1.63 -1.58
CA GLN A 59 5.33 -1.35 -2.84
C GLN A 59 5.22 -2.58 -3.75
N TYR A 60 6.27 -3.41 -3.83
CA TYR A 60 6.23 -4.64 -4.62
C TYR A 60 5.33 -5.72 -4.04
N ALA A 61 5.27 -5.86 -2.71
CA ALA A 61 4.36 -6.79 -2.06
C ALA A 61 2.90 -6.37 -2.30
N ILE A 62 2.61 -5.07 -2.21
CA ILE A 62 1.28 -4.50 -2.49
C ILE A 62 0.88 -4.79 -3.94
N GLN A 63 1.78 -4.55 -4.90
CA GLN A 63 1.53 -4.87 -6.32
C GLN A 63 1.32 -6.38 -6.54
N TYR A 64 2.08 -7.23 -5.85
CA TYR A 64 1.91 -8.68 -5.94
C TYR A 64 0.52 -9.11 -5.47
N TRP A 65 0.09 -8.63 -4.30
CA TRP A 65 -1.23 -8.93 -3.76
C TRP A 65 -2.37 -8.36 -4.60
N GLY A 66 -2.22 -7.14 -5.13
CA GLY A 66 -3.19 -6.56 -6.06
C GLY A 66 -3.41 -7.46 -7.29
N LYS A 67 -2.32 -7.92 -7.92
CA LYS A 67 -2.42 -8.85 -9.05
C LYS A 67 -3.05 -10.19 -8.68
N ARG A 68 -2.77 -10.70 -7.47
CA ARG A 68 -3.39 -11.93 -6.99
C ARG A 68 -4.90 -11.77 -6.83
N LEU A 69 -5.35 -10.63 -6.31
CA LEU A 69 -6.78 -10.31 -6.20
C LEU A 69 -7.45 -10.22 -7.57
N ASP A 70 -6.80 -9.59 -8.54
CA ASP A 70 -7.32 -9.50 -9.91
C ASP A 70 -7.50 -10.90 -10.54
N LEU A 71 -6.51 -11.79 -10.38
CA LEU A 71 -6.58 -13.16 -10.88
C LEU A 71 -7.71 -13.98 -10.23
N ILE A 72 -7.91 -13.80 -8.91
CA ILE A 72 -9.01 -14.46 -8.19
C ILE A 72 -10.35 -13.96 -8.74
N ASN A 73 -10.50 -12.64 -8.88
CA ASN A 73 -11.72 -12.00 -9.36
C ASN A 73 -12.06 -12.43 -10.81
N GLU A 74 -11.06 -12.48 -11.70
CA GLU A 74 -11.25 -13.01 -13.06
C GLU A 74 -11.67 -14.48 -13.05
N GLY A 75 -11.05 -15.31 -12.19
CA GLY A 75 -11.41 -16.72 -12.03
C GLY A 75 -12.85 -16.91 -11.56
N GLU A 76 -13.29 -16.13 -10.57
CA GLU A 76 -14.67 -16.15 -10.07
C GLU A 76 -15.67 -15.68 -11.13
N ARG A 77 -15.34 -14.60 -11.85
CA ARG A 77 -16.18 -14.09 -12.94
C ARG A 77 -16.34 -15.10 -14.06
N GLN A 78 -15.26 -15.77 -14.47
CA GLN A 78 -15.32 -16.83 -15.47
C GLN A 78 -16.14 -18.04 -14.99
N ARG A 79 -16.05 -18.38 -13.71
CA ARG A 79 -16.88 -19.45 -13.13
C ARG A 79 -18.36 -19.10 -13.17
N GLN A 80 -18.75 -17.87 -12.83
CA GLN A 80 -20.13 -17.41 -12.90
C GLN A 80 -20.67 -17.44 -14.33
N LEU A 81 -19.88 -16.98 -15.31
CA LEU A 81 -20.26 -17.01 -16.72
C LEU A 81 -20.55 -18.43 -17.23
N ARG A 82 -19.75 -19.42 -16.82
CA ARG A 82 -19.98 -20.83 -17.17
C ARG A 82 -21.28 -21.38 -16.57
N LEU A 83 -21.55 -21.07 -15.31
CA LEU A 83 -22.78 -21.49 -14.64
C LEU A 83 -24.03 -20.89 -15.30
N ASP A 84 -23.96 -19.63 -15.72
CA ASP A 84 -25.05 -18.96 -16.45
C ASP A 84 -25.28 -19.58 -17.84
N GLU A 85 -24.21 -19.96 -18.54
CA GLU A 85 -24.28 -20.60 -19.84
C GLU A 85 -24.90 -22.00 -19.74
N ASP A 86 -24.46 -22.81 -18.77
CA ASP A 86 -25.05 -24.13 -18.48
C ASP A 86 -26.54 -24.04 -18.12
N THR A 87 -26.90 -23.03 -17.32
CA THR A 87 -28.29 -22.77 -16.94
C THR A 87 -29.16 -22.39 -18.15
N LYS A 88 -28.64 -21.57 -19.07
CA LYS A 88 -29.34 -21.21 -20.31
C LYS A 88 -29.51 -22.42 -21.24
N VAL A 89 -28.49 -23.27 -21.36
CA VAL A 89 -28.57 -24.49 -22.18
C VAL A 89 -29.61 -25.47 -21.64
N LEU A 90 -29.67 -25.64 -20.32
CA LEU A 90 -30.68 -26.47 -19.66
C LEU A 90 -32.10 -25.93 -19.90
N LYS A 91 -32.29 -24.61 -19.83
CA LYS A 91 -33.60 -23.98 -20.06
C LYS A 91 -34.08 -24.08 -21.50
N ASN A 92 -33.17 -24.16 -22.48
CA ASN A 92 -33.51 -24.35 -23.90
C ASN A 92 -33.77 -25.81 -24.30
N LYS A 93 -33.46 -26.78 -23.42
CA LYS A 93 -33.70 -28.22 -23.66
C LYS A 93 -35.03 -28.73 -23.10
N ILE A 94 -35.74 -27.92 -22.31
CA ILE A 94 -37.07 -28.20 -21.75
C ILE A 94 -38.09 -27.41 -22.57
#